data_AF-A0A1C6CDY0-F1
#
_entry.id   AF-A0A1C6CDY0-F1
#
_cell.length_a   1.000
_cell.length_b   1.000
_cell.length_c   1.000
_cell.angle_alpha   90.00
_cell.angle_beta   90.00
_cell.angle_gamma   90.00
#
_symmetry.space_group_name_H-M   'P 1'
#
loop_
_entity.id
_entity.type
_entity.pdbx_description
1 polymer ?
#
loop_
_entity_poly.entity_id
_entity_poly.type
_entity_poly.pdbx_seq_one_letter_code
_entity_poly.pdbx_strand_id
1 'polypeptide(L)' 'MKIYQFTVPELERFRQMANFTTDEMELFEYRSKGVPLEVCAERMNISTSTAKRLSRRVNAKIIRLCPYNVI' A
#
# COMPACT_ATOMS: atom_id res chain seq x y z
N MET A 1 5.98 6.46 -1.40
CA MET A 1 5.54 5.92 -2.69
C MET A 1 4.10 6.32 -2.98
N LYS A 2 3.79 6.70 -4.22
CA LYS A 2 2.45 7.05 -4.69
C LYS A 2 1.80 5.84 -5.38
N ILE A 3 1.13 4.99 -4.60
CA ILE A 3 0.58 3.71 -5.10
C ILE A 3 -0.46 3.92 -6.22
N TYR A 4 -1.23 5.00 -6.18
CA TYR A 4 -2.21 5.35 -7.21
C TYR A 4 -1.62 5.65 -8.61
N GLN A 5 -0.29 5.73 -8.75
CA GLN A 5 0.35 5.93 -10.05
C GLN A 5 0.61 4.63 -10.81
N PHE A 6 0.51 3.48 -10.14
CA PHE A 6 0.59 2.19 -10.82
C PHE A 6 -0.66 1.95 -11.67
N THR A 7 -0.46 1.29 -12.80
CA THR A 7 -1.54 0.87 -13.70
C THR A 7 -2.42 -0.20 -13.05
N VAL A 8 -3.64 -0.38 -13.57
CA VAL A 8 -4.57 -1.41 -13.07
C VAL A 8 -3.94 -2.81 -13.07
N PRO A 9 -3.25 -3.28 -14.13
CA PRO A 9 -2.60 -4.59 -14.12
C PRO A 9 -1.50 -4.72 -13.06
N GLU A 10 -0.73 -3.65 -12.80
CA GLU A 10 0.29 -3.66 -11.75
C GLU A 10 -0.35 -3.75 -10.35
N LEU A 11 -1.41 -3.00 -10.11
CA LEU A 11 -2.17 -3.06 -8.86
C LEU A 11 -2.75 -4.45 -8.61
N GLU A 12 -3.34 -5.09 -9.62
CA GLU A 12 -3.82 -6.47 -9.51
C GLU A 12 -2.70 -7.46 -9.19
N ARG A 13 -1.55 -7.30 -9.85
CA ARG A 13 -0.39 -8.12 -9.56
C ARG A 13 0.06 -7.98 -8.10
N PHE A 14 0.10 -6.76 -7.56
CA PHE A 14 0.45 -6.56 -6.15
C PHE A 14 -0.59 -7.17 -5.22
N ARG A 15 -1.88 -7.01 -5.52
CA ARG A 15 -2.98 -7.60 -4.75
C ARG A 15 -2.87 -9.12 -4.63
N GLN A 16 -2.47 -9.79 -5.72
CA GLN A 16 -2.37 -11.25 -5.77
C GLN A 16 -1.05 -11.78 -5.22
N MET A 17 0.08 -11.07 -5.44
CA MET A 17 1.42 -11.62 -5.21
C MET A 17 2.14 -11.08 -3.96
N ALA A 18 1.77 -9.91 -3.43
CA ALA A 18 2.54 -9.25 -2.37
C ALA A 18 2.42 -9.93 -0.98
N ASN A 19 1.57 -10.96 -0.86
CA ASN A 19 1.29 -11.68 0.38
C ASN A 19 0.95 -10.73 1.54
N PHE A 20 0.03 -9.79 1.31
CA PHE A 20 -0.39 -8.82 2.33
C PHE A 20 -1.17 -9.49 3.47
N THR A 21 -0.94 -9.05 4.70
CA THR A 21 -1.89 -9.30 5.81
C THR A 21 -3.18 -8.52 5.57
N THR A 22 -4.25 -8.82 6.29
CA THR A 22 -5.54 -8.10 6.18
C THR A 22 -5.36 -6.59 6.26
N ASP A 23 -4.68 -6.09 7.29
CA ASP A 23 -4.44 -4.64 7.46
C ASP A 23 -3.60 -4.05 6.30
N GLU A 24 -2.60 -4.78 5.81
CA GLU A 24 -1.76 -4.33 4.70
C GLU A 24 -2.58 -4.23 3.41
N MET A 25 -3.48 -5.19 3.17
CA MET A 25 -4.39 -5.20 2.02
C MET A 25 -5.36 -4.03 2.11
N GLU A 26 -5.98 -3.81 3.27
CA GLU A 26 -6.90 -2.69 3.45
C GLU A 26 -6.20 -1.33 3.22
N LEU A 27 -5.02 -1.15 3.81
CA LEU A 27 -4.22 0.06 3.57
C LEU A 27 -3.86 0.20 2.08
N PHE A 28 -3.46 -0.89 1.43
CA PHE A 28 -3.13 -0.90 0.01
C PHE A 28 -4.32 -0.43 -0.86
N GLU A 29 -5.54 -0.93 -0.60
CA GLU A 29 -6.75 -0.54 -1.34
C GLU A 29 -7.10 0.94 -1.19
N TYR A 30 -6.91 1.53 0.00
CA TYR A 30 -7.11 2.97 0.16
C TYR A 30 -6.03 3.76 -0.59
N ARG A 31 -4.78 3.34 -0.48
CA ARG A 31 -3.64 4.04 -1.08
C ARG A 31 -3.60 3.93 -2.60
N SER A 32 -4.10 2.83 -3.19
CA SER A 32 -4.27 2.65 -4.63
C SER A 32 -5.34 3.59 -5.21
N LYS A 33 -6.33 3.98 -4.40
CA LYS A 33 -7.34 5.00 -4.72
C LYS A 33 -6.89 6.43 -4.43
N GLY A 34 -5.63 6.63 -4.03
CA GLY A 34 -5.08 7.96 -3.73
C GLY A 34 -5.49 8.56 -2.39
N VAL A 35 -6.17 7.80 -1.52
CA VAL A 35 -6.60 8.28 -0.19
C VAL A 35 -5.37 8.66 0.65
N PRO A 36 -5.27 9.88 1.22
CA PRO A 36 -4.14 10.29 2.07
C PRO A 36 -3.92 9.37 3.27
N LEU A 37 -2.68 9.26 3.73
CA LEU A 37 -2.31 8.29 4.79
C LEU A 37 -2.99 8.62 6.12
N GLU A 38 -3.20 9.90 6.41
CA GLU A 38 -3.90 10.41 7.58
C GLU A 38 -5.36 9.96 7.57
N VAL A 39 -6.02 10.08 6.41
CA VAL A 39 -7.40 9.60 6.21
C VAL A 39 -7.47 8.08 6.27
N CYS A 40 -6.46 7.36 5.78
CA CYS A 40 -6.37 5.90 5.99
C CYS A 40 -6.32 5.56 7.48
N ALA A 41 -5.53 6.30 8.27
CA ALA A 41 -5.38 6.06 9.70
C ALA A 41 -6.71 6.25 10.45
N GLU A 42 -7.45 7.31 10.11
CA GLU A 42 -8.80 7.55 10.65
C GLU A 42 -9.77 6.43 10.28
N ARG A 43 -9.84 6.04 8.99
CA ARG A 43 -10.77 5.00 8.51
C ARG A 43 -10.48 3.62 9.10
N MET A 44 -9.21 3.29 9.26
CA MET A 44 -8.77 2.03 9.86
C MET A 44 -8.79 2.08 11.40
N ASN A 45 -9.17 3.20 12.01
CA ASN A 45 -9.19 3.43 13.45
C ASN A 45 -7.84 3.10 14.13
N ILE A 46 -6.74 3.56 13.53
CA ILE A 46 -5.37 3.36 14.02
C ILE A 46 -4.63 4.69 14.16
N SER A 47 -3.57 4.70 14.98
CA SER A 47 -2.70 5.87 15.07
C SER A 47 -1.97 6.14 13.74
N THR A 48 -1.67 7.42 13.49
CA THR A 48 -0.86 7.83 12.33
C THR A 48 0.52 7.16 12.31
N SER A 49 1.11 6.90 13.48
CA SER A 49 2.38 6.17 13.61
C SER A 49 2.26 4.70 13.18
N THR A 50 1.13 4.06 13.49
CA THR A 50 0.83 2.69 13.07
C THR A 50 0.58 2.64 11.56
N ALA A 51 -0.20 3.57 11.01
CA ALA A 51 -0.41 3.70 9.57
C ALA A 51 0.91 3.91 8.80
N LYS A 52 1.83 4.73 9.32
CA LYS A 52 3.18 4.91 8.75
C LYS A 52 3.99 3.62 8.73
N ARG A 53 4.00 2.85 9.84
CA ARG A 53 4.67 1.55 9.89
C ARG A 53 4.08 0.56 8.89
N LEU A 54 2.76 0.49 8.82
CA LEU A 54 2.04 -0.37 7.89
C LEU A 54 2.32 0.01 6.42
N SER A 55 2.32 1.31 6.11
CA SER A 55 2.68 1.81 4.78
C SER A 55 4.10 1.43 4.37
N ARG A 56 5.09 1.49 5.28
CA ARG A 56 6.45 1.03 4.98
C ARG A 56 6.49 -0.46 4.62
N ARG A 57 5.74 -1.30 5.34
CA ARG A 57 5.65 -2.74 5.06
C ARG A 57 5.00 -3.03 3.70
N VAL A 58 3.87 -2.37 3.41
CA VAL A 58 3.19 -2.46 2.10
C VAL A 58 4.15 -2.05 0.98
N ASN A 59 4.80 -0.90 1.13
CA ASN A 59 5.75 -0.40 0.12
C ASN A 59 6.92 -1.36 -0.09
N ALA A 60 7.48 -1.93 0.98
CA ALA A 60 8.60 -2.87 0.88
C ALA A 60 8.22 -4.13 0.08
N LYS A 61 6.99 -4.62 0.24
CA LYS A 61 6.48 -5.78 -0.51
C LYS A 61 6.26 -5.44 -1.99
N ILE A 62 5.68 -4.28 -2.29
CA ILE A 62 5.52 -3.79 -3.67
C ILE A 62 6.88 -3.65 -4.35
N ILE A 63 7.85 -3.01 -3.69
CA ILE A 63 9.20 -2.80 -4.25
C ILE A 63 9.87 -4.13 -4.64
N ARG A 64 9.74 -5.18 -3.82
CA ARG A 64 10.27 -6.53 -4.15
C ARG A 64 9.63 -7.15 -5.39
N LEU A 65 8.41 -6.74 -5.72
CA LEU A 65 7.68 -7.20 -6.89
C LEU A 65 7.89 -6.30 -8.11
N CYS A 66 8.31 -5.05 -7.93
CA CYS A 66 8.57 -4.14 -9.04
C CYS A 66 9.78 -4.64 -9.86
N PRO A 67 9.65 -4.81 -11.19
CA PRO A 67 10.73 -5.34 -12.03
C PRO A 67 11.91 -4.37 -12.23
N TYR A 68 11.75 -3.10 -11.84
CA TYR A 68 12.78 -2.07 -11.91
C TYR A 68 12.86 -1.40 -10.54
N ASN A 69 14.08 -1.22 -10.00
CA ASN A 69 14.34 -0.47 -8.77
C ASN A 69 13.92 1.00 -8.98
N VAL A 70 12.63 1.30 -8.81
CA VAL A 70 12.13 2.67 -8.75
C VAL A 70 12.37 3.17 -7.33
N ILE A 71 13.49 3.89 -7.16
CA ILE A 71 13.86 4.65 -5.95
C ILE A 71 13.07 5.97 -5.95
#